data_AF-A0A7J6PEM4-F1
#
_entry.id   AF-A0A7J6PEM4-F1
#
_cell.length_a   1.000
_cell.length_b   1.000
_cell.length_c   1.000
_cell.angle_alpha   90.00
_cell.angle_beta   90.00
_cell.angle_gamma   90.00
#
_symmetry.space_group_name_H-M   'P 1'
#
loop_
_entity.id
_entity.type
_entity.pdbx_description
1 polymer ?
#
loop_
_entity_poly.entity_id
_entity_poly.type
_entity_poly.pdbx_seq_one_letter_code
_entity_poly.pdbx_strand_id
1 'polypeptide(L)'
;MAFVKVYKNKAYHKRYQTKYRRRREGKTDYFQRRRMVKQDKNKYNTPKYRLVVRISNTKVICQVIYTTITGDRVLAAAESTELKNYGITVGLKNYAAAYATGLLVARRTLK
;
A
#
# COMPACT_ATOMS: atom_id res chain seq x y z
N MET A 1 44.83 -14.79 -14.36
CA MET A 1 43.56 -14.86 -13.59
C MET A 1 43.55 -13.70 -12.61
N ALA A 2 42.60 -12.76 -12.71
CA ALA A 2 42.56 -11.60 -11.82
C ALA A 2 42.00 -11.98 -10.44
N PHE A 3 42.76 -11.71 -9.38
CA PHE A 3 42.30 -11.88 -7.99
C PHE A 3 41.31 -10.76 -7.66
N VAL A 4 40.02 -11.10 -7.54
CA VAL A 4 38.96 -10.14 -7.16
C VAL A 4 38.80 -10.13 -5.65
N LYS A 5 38.91 -8.95 -5.03
CA LYS A 5 38.69 -8.75 -3.59
C LYS A 5 37.25 -9.09 -3.20
N VAL A 6 37.08 -9.92 -2.17
CA VAL A 6 35.76 -10.26 -1.61
C VAL A 6 35.26 -9.12 -0.72
N TYR A 7 34.31 -8.33 -1.22
CA TYR A 7 33.72 -7.21 -0.48
C TYR A 7 32.69 -7.64 0.59
N LYS A 8 31.87 -8.66 0.30
CA LYS A 8 30.86 -9.19 1.22
C LYS A 8 31.45 -10.30 2.10
N ASN A 9 32.39 -9.93 2.97
CA ASN A 9 33.07 -10.86 3.87
C ASN A 9 32.37 -10.95 5.25
N LYS A 10 32.86 -11.83 6.13
CA LYS A 10 32.32 -12.00 7.50
C LYS A 10 32.32 -10.68 8.29
N ALA A 11 33.36 -9.85 8.13
CA ALA A 11 33.47 -8.54 8.79
C ALA A 11 32.48 -7.49 8.27
N TYR A 12 32.06 -7.57 7.00
CA TYR A 12 31.01 -6.75 6.40
C TYR A 12 29.66 -7.07 7.06
N HIS A 13 29.29 -8.35 7.12
CA HIS A 13 28.00 -8.78 7.68
C HIS A 13 27.87 -8.47 9.18
N LYS A 14 28.97 -8.47 9.94
CA LYS A 14 28.98 -8.03 11.35
C LYS A 14 28.54 -6.57 11.55
N ARG A 15 28.69 -5.70 10.55
CA ARG A 15 28.36 -4.26 10.62
C ARG A 15 27.17 -3.85 9.74
N TYR A 16 26.63 -4.79 8.97
CA TYR A 16 25.58 -4.49 8.01
C TYR A 16 24.22 -4.32 8.71
N GLN A 17 23.74 -3.08 8.77
CA GLN A 17 22.40 -2.80 9.30
C GLN A 17 21.34 -2.98 8.22
N THR A 18 20.45 -3.95 8.43
CA THR A 18 19.33 -4.18 7.51
C THR A 18 18.28 -3.07 7.61
N LYS A 19 17.74 -2.66 6.46
CA LYS A 19 16.57 -1.79 6.41
C LYS A 19 15.30 -2.58 6.76
N TYR A 20 14.22 -1.89 7.13
CA TYR A 20 12.92 -2.51 7.40
C TYR A 20 12.46 -3.42 6.27
N ARG A 21 11.76 -4.51 6.61
CA ARG A 21 11.34 -5.57 5.67
C ARG A 21 10.71 -5.03 4.38
N ARG A 22 9.67 -4.20 4.48
CA ARG A 22 8.98 -3.63 3.29
C ARG A 22 9.83 -2.66 2.46
N ARG A 23 10.89 -2.08 3.06
CA ARG A 23 11.86 -1.26 2.32
C ARG A 23 12.79 -2.13 1.49
N ARG A 24 13.21 -3.28 2.04
CA ARG A 24 13.99 -4.31 1.31
C ARG A 24 13.17 -4.94 0.18
N GLU A 25 11.87 -5.15 0.39
CA GLU A 25 10.94 -5.63 -0.65
C GLU A 25 10.54 -4.54 -1.68
N GLY A 26 10.95 -3.27 -1.50
CA GLY A 26 10.58 -2.17 -2.41
C GLY A 26 9.09 -1.77 -2.39
N LYS A 27 8.29 -2.29 -1.45
CA LYS A 27 6.82 -2.11 -1.45
C LYS A 27 6.34 -0.85 -0.72
N THR A 28 7.21 -0.16 0.02
CA THR A 28 6.82 0.98 0.85
C THR A 28 7.95 1.97 0.99
N ASP A 29 7.65 3.22 0.65
CA ASP A 29 8.41 4.38 1.11
C ASP A 29 7.93 4.79 2.51
N TYR A 30 8.81 4.64 3.49
CA TYR A 30 8.53 4.99 4.88
C TYR A 30 8.53 6.51 5.13
N PHE A 31 9.18 7.29 4.27
CA PHE A 31 9.22 8.74 4.42
C PHE A 31 7.85 9.36 4.13
N GLN A 32 7.26 9.03 2.98
CA GLN A 32 5.89 9.41 2.64
C GLN A 32 4.88 8.82 3.61
N ARG A 33 5.00 7.52 3.95
CA ARG A 33 4.07 6.86 4.88
C ARG A 33 4.05 7.55 6.25
N ARG A 34 5.21 7.88 6.82
CA ARG A 34 5.30 8.55 8.13
C ARG A 34 4.53 9.87 8.14
N ARG A 35 4.66 10.68 7.08
CA ARG A 35 3.98 11.97 6.95
C ARG A 35 2.47 11.82 6.77
N MET A 36 2.05 10.85 5.95
CA MET A 36 0.64 10.59 5.68
C MET A 36 -0.10 10.10 6.94
N VAL A 37 0.52 9.19 7.70
CA VAL A 37 -0.10 8.53 8.86
C VAL A 37 -0.10 9.37 10.13
N LYS A 38 0.88 10.27 10.29
CA LYS A 38 0.98 11.12 11.49
C LYS A 38 -0.33 11.88 11.72
N GLN A 39 -0.96 11.63 12.86
CA GLN A 39 -2.10 12.36 13.40
C GLN A 39 -1.58 13.32 14.48
N ASP A 40 -2.24 14.46 14.65
CA ASP A 40 -1.93 15.37 15.75
C ASP A 40 -2.33 14.77 17.09
N LYS A 41 -1.48 14.95 18.10
CA LYS A 41 -1.68 14.33 19.42
C LYS A 41 -2.93 14.85 20.14
N ASN A 42 -3.37 16.06 19.83
CA ASN A 42 -4.60 16.66 20.36
C ASN A 42 -5.88 15.99 19.82
N LYS A 43 -5.78 15.11 18.82
CA LYS A 43 -6.88 14.28 18.32
C LYS A 43 -6.97 12.92 19.05
N TYR A 44 -6.09 12.67 20.01
CA TYR A 44 -6.09 11.47 20.85
C TYR A 44 -6.22 10.18 20.03
N ASN A 45 -7.32 9.45 20.20
CA ASN A 45 -7.57 8.16 19.56
C ASN A 45 -8.42 8.26 18.28
N THR A 46 -8.65 9.46 17.76
CA THR A 46 -9.35 9.61 16.48
C THR A 46 -8.52 8.96 15.38
N PRO A 47 -9.09 8.05 14.58
CA PRO A 47 -8.37 7.42 13.47
C PRO A 47 -8.12 8.41 12.32
N LYS A 48 -6.92 8.37 11.74
CA LYS A 48 -6.61 9.05 10.48
C LYS A 48 -6.82 8.09 9.32
N TYR A 49 -7.87 8.31 8.54
CA TYR A 49 -8.16 7.49 7.37
C TYR A 49 -7.31 7.94 6.17
N ARG A 50 -6.89 6.97 5.36
CA ARG A 50 -6.26 7.19 4.06
C ARG A 50 -6.85 6.26 3.02
N LEU A 51 -7.00 6.77 1.80
CA LEU A 51 -7.33 5.96 0.65
C LEU A 51 -6.03 5.40 0.06
N VAL A 52 -5.93 4.07 0.00
CA VAL A 52 -4.81 3.36 -0.62
C VAL A 52 -5.27 2.80 -1.94
N VAL A 53 -4.74 3.37 -3.02
CA VAL A 53 -4.95 2.89 -4.39
C VAL A 53 -3.72 2.12 -4.85
N ARG A 54 -3.92 0.92 -5.39
CA ARG A 54 -2.86 0.09 -5.97
C ARG A 54 -3.29 -0.38 -7.34
N ILE A 55 -2.52 0.00 -8.35
CA ILE A 55 -2.68 -0.49 -9.72
C ILE A 55 -1.71 -1.65 -9.88
N SER A 56 -2.25 -2.84 -10.14
CA SER A 56 -1.47 -4.01 -10.51
C SER A 56 -1.38 -4.12 -12.04
N ASN A 57 -0.76 -5.20 -12.52
CA ASN A 57 -0.67 -5.44 -13.96
C ASN A 57 -2.05 -5.62 -14.62
N THR A 58 -3.04 -6.12 -13.88
CA THR A 58 -4.35 -6.54 -14.41
C THR A 58 -5.54 -5.88 -13.73
N LYS A 59 -5.40 -5.35 -12.51
CA LYS A 59 -6.50 -4.83 -11.71
C LYS A 59 -6.15 -3.55 -10.95
N VAL A 60 -7.20 -2.85 -10.53
CA VAL A 60 -7.14 -1.70 -9.62
C VAL A 60 -7.73 -2.13 -8.28
N ILE A 61 -7.00 -1.86 -7.20
CA ILE A 61 -7.42 -2.16 -5.83
C ILE A 61 -7.50 -0.84 -5.07
N CYS A 62 -8.65 -0.57 -4.48
CA CYS A 62 -8.90 0.62 -3.67
C CYS A 62 -9.32 0.21 -2.26
N GLN A 63 -8.69 0.78 -1.24
CA GLN A 63 -8.94 0.45 0.16
C GLN A 63 -8.95 1.70 1.03
N VAL A 64 -9.94 1.84 1.90
CA VAL A 64 -9.96 2.84 2.98
C VAL A 64 -9.33 2.22 4.21
N ILE A 65 -8.26 2.82 4.72
CA ILE A 65 -7.41 2.22 5.75
C ILE A 65 -7.13 3.24 6.84
N TYR A 66 -7.14 2.80 8.10
CA TYR A 66 -6.54 3.54 9.22
C TYR A 66 -5.43 2.69 9.88
N THR A 67 -4.56 3.35 10.62
CA THR A 67 -3.38 2.70 11.23
C THR A 67 -3.59 2.44 12.71
N THR A 68 -3.21 1.26 13.18
CA THR A 68 -3.09 0.93 14.62
C THR A 68 -1.65 0.55 14.94
N ILE A 69 -1.34 0.37 16.23
CA ILE A 69 0.02 0.03 16.68
C ILE A 69 0.47 -1.33 16.13
N THR A 70 -0.43 -2.31 16.09
CA THR A 70 -0.13 -3.66 15.61
C THR A 70 -0.07 -3.74 14.09
N GLY A 71 -0.90 -2.94 13.41
CA GLY A 71 -0.97 -2.94 11.95
C GLY A 71 -2.04 -2.02 11.38
N ASP A 72 -2.12 -1.98 10.06
CA ASP A 72 -3.17 -1.23 9.37
C ASP A 72 -4.49 -2.02 9.35
N ARG A 73 -5.60 -1.36 9.62
CA ARG A 73 -6.94 -1.93 9.54
C ARG A 73 -7.68 -1.37 8.33
N VAL A 74 -8.26 -2.26 7.53
CA VAL A 74 -9.05 -1.91 6.34
C VAL A 74 -10.49 -1.69 6.79
N LEU A 75 -11.06 -0.52 6.50
CA LEU A 75 -12.45 -0.19 6.77
C LEU A 75 -13.36 -0.71 5.64
N ALA A 76 -12.97 -0.41 4.40
CA ALA A 76 -13.68 -0.85 3.20
C ALA A 76 -12.67 -1.13 2.08
N ALA A 77 -13.02 -2.04 1.18
CA ALA A 77 -12.21 -2.39 0.02
C ALA A 77 -13.11 -2.61 -1.20
N ALA A 78 -12.53 -2.38 -2.38
CA ALA A 78 -13.07 -2.87 -3.64
C ALA A 78 -11.94 -3.16 -4.63
N GLU A 79 -12.19 -4.13 -5.50
CA GLU A 79 -11.31 -4.49 -6.60
C GLU A 79 -12.04 -4.31 -7.93
N SER A 80 -11.29 -4.01 -9.00
CA SER A 80 -11.88 -3.86 -10.33
C SER A 80 -12.47 -5.15 -10.89
N THR A 81 -12.06 -6.31 -10.39
CA THR A 81 -12.66 -7.61 -10.71
C THR A 81 -14.13 -7.70 -10.32
N GLU A 82 -14.55 -6.99 -9.27
CA GLU A 82 -15.93 -6.95 -8.82
C GLU A 82 -16.83 -6.11 -9.72
N LEU A 83 -16.24 -5.26 -10.58
CA LEU A 83 -16.99 -4.46 -11.55
C LEU A 83 -17.74 -5.31 -12.58
N LYS A 84 -17.34 -6.59 -12.74
CA LYS A 84 -18.07 -7.57 -13.55
C LYS A 84 -19.51 -7.75 -13.09
N ASN A 85 -19.76 -7.64 -11.78
CA ASN A 85 -21.11 -7.75 -11.20
C ASN A 85 -21.97 -6.53 -11.50
N TYR A 86 -21.35 -5.43 -11.94
CA TYR A 86 -21.99 -4.16 -12.26
C TYR A 86 -21.99 -3.87 -13.78
N GLY A 87 -21.80 -4.91 -14.60
CA GLY A 87 -21.86 -4.81 -16.07
C GLY A 87 -20.53 -4.49 -16.77
N ILE A 88 -19.45 -4.21 -16.04
CA ILE A 88 -18.12 -3.95 -16.64
C ILE A 88 -17.34 -5.26 -16.68
N THR A 89 -17.48 -6.00 -17.77
CA THR A 89 -16.89 -7.34 -17.94
C THR A 89 -15.43 -7.32 -18.38
N VAL A 90 -15.02 -6.28 -19.13
CA VAL A 90 -13.69 -6.12 -19.73
C VAL A 90 -13.03 -4.79 -19.33
N GLY A 91 -11.72 -4.66 -19.56
CA GLY A 91 -11.02 -3.38 -19.37
C GLY A 91 -10.77 -2.98 -17.91
N LEU A 92 -10.49 -3.94 -17.02
CA LEU A 92 -10.43 -3.74 -15.56
C LEU A 92 -9.24 -2.90 -15.02
N LYS A 93 -8.44 -2.30 -15.91
CA LYS A 93 -7.28 -1.45 -15.58
C LYS A 93 -7.37 -0.06 -16.24
N ASN A 94 -8.34 0.16 -17.11
CA ASN A 94 -8.45 1.45 -17.78
C ASN A 94 -8.89 2.56 -16.81
N TYR A 95 -8.85 3.81 -17.27
CA TYR A 95 -9.24 4.97 -16.48
C TYR A 95 -10.68 4.84 -15.95
N ALA A 96 -11.60 4.34 -16.78
CA ALA A 96 -13.01 4.12 -16.40
C ALA A 96 -13.15 3.11 -15.25
N ALA A 97 -12.41 2.01 -15.27
CA ALA A 97 -12.40 1.00 -14.21
C ALA A 97 -11.77 1.54 -12.92
N ALA A 98 -10.73 2.38 -13.01
CA ALA A 98 -10.18 3.06 -11.85
C ALA A 98 -11.19 4.02 -11.21
N TYR A 99 -11.95 4.76 -12.02
CA TYR A 99 -13.02 5.64 -11.54
C TYR A 99 -14.16 4.85 -10.89
N ALA A 100 -14.65 3.80 -11.57
CA ALA A 100 -15.73 2.95 -11.07
C ALA A 100 -15.35 2.22 -9.77
N THR A 101 -14.11 1.73 -9.65
CA THR A 101 -13.62 1.14 -8.38
C THR A 101 -13.56 2.16 -7.26
N GLY A 102 -13.14 3.39 -7.53
CA GLY A 102 -13.18 4.48 -6.54
C GLY A 102 -14.60 4.77 -6.05
N LEU A 103 -15.56 4.89 -6.97
CA LEU A 103 -16.98 5.07 -6.65
C LEU A 103 -17.53 3.92 -5.81
N LEU A 104 -17.19 2.68 -6.16
CA LEU A 104 -17.64 1.49 -5.44
C LEU A 104 -17.15 1.46 -4.00
N VAL A 105 -15.87 1.78 -3.74
CA VAL A 105 -15.35 1.90 -2.36
C VAL A 105 -16.04 3.00 -1.58
N ALA A 106 -16.24 4.17 -2.21
CA ALA A 106 -16.89 5.30 -1.56
C ALA A 106 -18.32 4.94 -1.12
N ARG A 107 -19.10 4.30 -2.01
CA ARG A 107 -20.47 3.85 -1.70
C ARG A 107 -20.50 2.80 -0.58
N ARG A 108 -19.53 1.88 -0.53
CA ARG A 108 -19.42 0.90 0.56
C ARG A 108 -19.04 1.52 1.90
N THR A 109 -18.29 2.61 1.87
CA THR A 109 -17.82 3.27 3.11
C THR A 109 -18.89 4.16 3.73
N LEU A 110 -19.80 4.71 2.92
CA LEU A 110 -20.84 5.65 3.34
C LEU A 110 -22.22 5.02 3.53
N LYS A 111 -22.36 3.72 3.25
CA LYS A 111 -23.59 2.95 3.49
C LYS A 111 -23.65 2.52 4.95
#